data_AF-A0A8T5WND8-F1
#
_entry.id   AF-A0A8T5WND8-F1
#
_cell.length_a   1.000
_cell.length_b   1.000
_cell.length_c   1.000
_cell.angle_alpha   90.00
_cell.angle_beta   90.00
_cell.angle_gamma   90.00
#
_symmetry.space_group_name_H-M   'P 1'
#
loop_
_entity.id
_entity.type
_entity.pdbx_description
1 polymer ?
#
loop_
_entity_poly.entity_id
_entity_poly.type
_entity_poly.pdbx_seq_one_letter_code
_entity_poly.pdbx_strand_id
1 'polypeptide(L)'
;MDWGLDFLSATTKYPNGFTQPKVTLGYFDNSGVGVLQRMFFDELLGFSFYRTPWQLVFPGQTAGLVRKAGVSIEHHVRFYNDGIIDLEEEHGRFRFSHYTGKREHRKDVLEGLLQASVIGRTWGDRIQPLFGEKRYNESL
;
A
#
# COMPACT_ATOMS: atom_id res chain seq x y z
N MET A 1 22.06 10.25 -15.65
CA MET A 1 20.78 10.32 -14.91
C MET A 1 21.01 11.25 -13.74
N ASP A 2 20.27 12.34 -13.69
CA ASP A 2 20.43 13.38 -12.69
C ASP A 2 19.47 13.11 -11.54
N TRP A 3 19.94 12.30 -10.58
CA TRP A 3 19.15 11.67 -9.53
C TRP A 3 18.35 12.64 -8.65
N GLY A 4 18.75 13.91 -8.58
CA GLY A 4 18.03 14.95 -7.83
C GLY A 4 16.73 15.38 -8.51
N LEU A 5 16.68 15.39 -9.85
CA LEU A 5 15.49 15.72 -10.61
C LEU A 5 14.45 14.59 -10.54
N ASP A 6 14.90 13.33 -10.55
CA ASP A 6 14.01 12.17 -10.40
C ASP A 6 13.38 12.11 -9.00
N PHE A 7 14.15 12.43 -7.95
CA PHE A 7 13.65 12.54 -6.58
C PHE A 7 12.63 13.67 -6.43
N LEU A 8 12.93 14.86 -6.94
CA LEU A 8 12.01 15.99 -6.93
C LEU A 8 10.75 15.70 -7.76
N SER A 9 10.89 15.04 -8.90
CA SER A 9 9.77 14.64 -9.75
C SER A 9 8.90 13.58 -9.07
N ALA A 10 9.51 12.57 -8.43
CA ALA A 10 8.78 11.55 -7.69
C ALA A 10 8.07 12.12 -6.44
N THR A 11 8.70 13.03 -5.71
CA THR A 11 8.10 13.67 -4.52
C THR A 11 7.03 14.71 -4.86
N THR A 12 7.14 15.36 -6.03
CA THR A 12 6.08 16.25 -6.55
C THR A 12 4.92 15.47 -7.16
N LYS A 13 5.17 14.34 -7.82
CA LYS A 13 4.14 13.45 -8.39
C LYS A 13 3.44 12.60 -7.33
N TYR A 14 4.18 12.17 -6.32
CA TYR A 14 3.73 11.29 -5.23
C TYR A 14 4.17 11.86 -3.86
N PRO A 15 3.30 12.59 -3.15
CA PRO A 15 3.61 13.13 -1.83
C PRO A 15 3.83 12.02 -0.80
N ASN A 16 4.38 12.34 0.37
CA ASN A 16 4.53 11.36 1.46
C ASN A 16 3.35 11.40 2.44
N GLY A 17 3.21 10.34 3.25
CA GLY A 17 2.19 10.25 4.30
C GLY A 17 2.27 11.37 5.34
N PHE A 18 3.44 11.96 5.56
CA PHE A 18 3.63 13.12 6.43
C PHE A 18 2.80 14.33 5.97
N THR A 19 2.77 14.58 4.65
CA THR A 19 1.93 15.63 4.05
C THR A 19 0.46 15.22 3.86
N GLN A 20 0.15 13.92 4.04
CA GLN A 20 -1.18 13.34 3.85
C GLN A 20 -1.62 12.54 5.10
N PRO A 21 -1.92 13.22 6.22
CA PRO A 21 -2.21 12.56 7.49
C PRO A 21 -3.44 11.65 7.42
N LYS A 22 -4.43 11.97 6.58
CA LYS A 22 -5.61 11.12 6.36
C LYS A 22 -5.23 9.73 5.83
N VAL A 23 -4.23 9.65 4.96
CA VAL A 23 -3.72 8.38 4.41
C VAL A 23 -2.93 7.61 5.46
N THR A 24 -2.08 8.30 6.23
CA THR A 24 -1.31 7.67 7.31
C THR A 24 -2.20 7.11 8.43
N LEU A 25 -3.27 7.82 8.79
CA LEU A 25 -4.21 7.38 9.82
C LEU A 25 -5.13 6.24 9.34
N GLY A 26 -5.43 6.20 8.04
CA GLY A 26 -6.32 5.25 7.39
C GLY A 26 -7.76 5.75 7.35
N TYR A 27 -8.10 6.51 6.31
CA TYR A 27 -9.45 7.06 6.14
C TYR A 27 -10.22 6.26 5.10
N PHE A 28 -11.30 5.61 5.52
CA PHE A 28 -12.19 4.86 4.63
C PHE A 28 -13.57 5.49 4.64
N ASP A 29 -14.22 5.54 3.49
CA ASP A 29 -15.63 5.95 3.41
C ASP A 29 -16.56 4.92 4.05
N ASN A 30 -17.83 5.30 4.21
CA ASN A 30 -18.85 4.43 4.81
C ASN A 30 -19.59 3.57 3.76
N SER A 31 -19.06 3.46 2.54
CA SER A 31 -19.63 2.56 1.54
C SER A 31 -19.39 1.11 1.92
N GLY A 32 -20.13 0.18 1.31
CA GLY A 32 -19.89 -1.25 1.53
C GLY A 32 -18.45 -1.68 1.23
N VAL A 33 -17.81 -1.06 0.23
CA VAL A 33 -16.41 -1.30 -0.12
C VAL A 33 -15.46 -0.68 0.91
N GLY A 34 -15.69 0.57 1.31
CA GLY A 34 -14.88 1.24 2.32
C GLY A 34 -14.90 0.53 3.68
N VAL A 35 -16.05 -0.04 4.06
CA VAL A 35 -16.17 -0.88 5.26
C VAL A 35 -15.32 -2.14 5.13
N LEU A 36 -15.37 -2.85 4.01
CA LEU A 36 -14.55 -4.06 3.77
C LEU A 36 -13.05 -3.75 3.78
N GLN A 37 -12.64 -2.65 3.14
CA GLN A 37 -11.27 -2.16 3.17
C GLN A 37 -10.81 -1.85 4.60
N ARG A 38 -11.63 -1.15 5.39
CA ARG A 38 -11.35 -0.83 6.79
C ARG A 38 -11.16 -2.09 7.62
N MET A 39 -12.05 -3.07 7.49
CA MET A 39 -11.95 -4.33 8.21
C MET A 39 -10.63 -5.05 7.91
N PHE A 40 -10.24 -5.11 6.64
CA PHE A 40 -8.98 -5.74 6.26
C PHE A 40 -7.76 -4.93 6.71
N PHE A 41 -7.81 -3.60 6.62
CA PHE A 41 -6.78 -2.73 7.17
C PHE A 41 -6.53 -2.99 8.66
N ASP A 42 -7.60 -3.12 9.45
CA ASP A 42 -7.49 -3.37 10.89
C ASP A 42 -6.89 -4.77 11.18
N GLU A 43 -7.24 -5.79 10.40
CA GLU A 43 -6.61 -7.12 10.50
C GLU A 43 -5.12 -7.10 10.15
N LEU A 44 -4.72 -6.31 9.15
CA LEU A 44 -3.30 -6.20 8.76
C LEU A 44 -2.43 -5.63 9.89
N LEU A 45 -2.97 -4.74 10.73
CA LEU A 45 -2.25 -4.27 11.93
C LEU A 45 -1.90 -5.44 12.87
N GLY A 46 -2.73 -6.48 12.92
CA GLY A 46 -2.45 -7.73 13.63
C GLY A 46 -1.35 -8.59 12.97
N PHE A 47 -1.12 -8.43 11.66
CA PHE A 47 -0.07 -9.12 10.89
C PHE A 47 1.27 -8.37 10.87
N SER A 48 1.55 -7.59 11.92
CA SER A 48 2.77 -6.78 12.06
C SER A 48 2.94 -5.68 11.01
N PHE A 49 1.88 -5.33 10.28
CA PHE A 49 1.89 -4.09 9.51
C PHE A 49 1.73 -2.89 10.43
N TYR A 50 2.37 -1.77 10.06
CA TYR A 50 2.33 -0.53 10.83
C TYR A 50 2.09 0.67 9.93
N ARG A 51 1.50 1.71 10.51
CA ARG A 51 1.33 3.01 9.87
C ARG A 51 2.68 3.71 9.81
N THR A 52 2.99 4.37 8.70
CA THR A 52 4.19 5.20 8.60
C THR A 52 3.94 6.44 7.76
N PRO A 53 4.37 7.63 8.22
CA PRO A 53 4.26 8.86 7.43
C PRO A 53 5.28 8.90 6.28
N TRP A 54 6.22 7.95 6.26
CA TRP A 54 7.31 7.91 5.27
C TRP A 54 6.93 7.16 3.98
N GLN A 55 5.73 6.60 3.92
CA GLN A 55 5.25 5.94 2.72
C GLN A 55 4.89 6.99 1.66
N LEU A 56 5.30 6.75 0.40
CA LEU A 56 4.77 7.49 -0.74
C LEU A 56 3.25 7.31 -0.83
N VAL A 57 2.54 8.35 -1.24
CA VAL A 57 1.09 8.39 -1.34
C VAL A 57 0.74 8.65 -2.79
N PHE A 58 0.07 7.67 -3.38
CA PHE A 58 -0.34 7.73 -4.78
C PHE A 58 -1.71 8.39 -4.95
N PRO A 59 -2.05 8.90 -6.15
CA PRO A 59 -3.36 9.46 -6.42
C PRO A 59 -4.49 8.47 -6.08
N GLY A 60 -5.51 8.96 -5.36
CA GLY A 60 -6.65 8.15 -4.94
C GLY A 60 -6.37 7.23 -3.74
N GLN A 61 -5.15 7.18 -3.21
CA GLN A 61 -4.83 6.39 -2.02
C GLN A 61 -5.54 6.99 -0.78
N THR A 62 -6.26 6.15 -0.07
CA THR A 62 -7.07 6.50 1.11
C THR A 62 -6.44 6.02 2.41
N ALA A 63 -5.66 4.94 2.35
CA ALA A 63 -4.88 4.42 3.46
C ALA A 63 -3.63 3.68 2.97
N GLY A 64 -2.67 3.45 3.86
CA GLY A 64 -1.64 2.46 3.61
C GLY A 64 -0.87 2.04 4.84
N LEU A 65 -0.27 0.86 4.72
CA LEU A 65 0.42 0.16 5.78
C LEU A 65 1.69 -0.48 5.25
N VAL A 66 2.68 -0.60 6.14
CA VAL A 66 4.00 -1.09 5.79
C VAL A 66 4.38 -2.25 6.70
N ARG A 67 5.07 -3.25 6.16
CA ARG A 67 5.66 -4.34 6.95
C ARG A 67 7.03 -4.72 6.42
N LYS A 68 8.01 -4.89 7.31
CA LYS A 68 9.30 -5.48 6.94
C LYS A 68 9.14 -6.97 6.63
N ALA A 69 9.60 -7.40 5.47
CA ALA A 69 9.56 -8.80 5.00
C ALA A 69 10.96 -9.42 4.83
N GLY A 70 12.01 -8.70 5.25
CA GLY A 70 13.39 -9.17 5.22
C GLY A 70 14.35 -8.04 5.61
N VAL A 71 15.66 -8.26 5.44
CA VAL A 71 16.69 -7.23 5.72
C VAL A 71 16.54 -6.02 4.82
N SER A 72 16.17 -6.25 3.56
CA SER A 72 16.07 -5.23 2.51
C SER A 72 14.74 -5.30 1.76
N ILE A 73 13.71 -5.94 2.33
CA ILE A 73 12.41 -6.13 1.68
C ILE A 73 11.32 -5.53 2.57
N GLU A 74 10.46 -4.72 1.98
CA GLU A 74 9.34 -4.08 2.66
C GLU A 74 8.06 -4.27 1.82
N HIS A 75 6.97 -4.66 2.48
CA HIS A 75 5.65 -4.73 1.85
C HIS A 75 4.91 -3.43 2.13
N HIS A 76 4.36 -2.83 1.08
CA HIS A 76 3.54 -1.63 1.14
C HIS A 76 2.12 -1.99 0.70
N VAL A 77 1.20 -2.08 1.65
CA VAL A 77 -0.22 -2.26 1.35
C VAL A 77 -0.87 -0.91 1.20
N ARG A 78 -1.63 -0.73 0.13
CA ARG A 78 -2.28 0.52 -0.25
C ARG A 78 -3.75 0.28 -0.50
N PHE A 79 -4.57 1.18 0.00
CA PHE A 79 -6.02 1.16 -0.20
C PHE A 79 -6.40 2.39 -1.02
N TYR A 80 -7.29 2.21 -1.99
CA TYR A 80 -7.71 3.27 -2.90
C TYR A 80 -9.20 3.55 -2.79
N ASN A 81 -9.59 4.78 -3.14
CA ASN A 81 -10.97 5.24 -3.12
C ASN A 81 -11.88 4.53 -4.15
N ASP A 82 -11.32 3.88 -5.15
CA ASP A 82 -12.06 3.06 -6.11
C ASP A 82 -12.20 1.59 -5.68
N GLY A 83 -11.78 1.27 -4.46
CA GLY A 83 -11.95 -0.04 -3.86
C GLY A 83 -10.74 -0.95 -3.98
N ILE A 84 -9.74 -0.62 -4.81
CA ILE A 84 -8.56 -1.47 -4.98
C ILE A 84 -7.75 -1.53 -3.68
N ILE A 85 -7.24 -2.72 -3.38
CA ILE A 85 -6.22 -2.98 -2.36
C ILE A 85 -5.03 -3.59 -3.09
N ASP A 86 -3.88 -2.94 -2.99
CA ASP A 86 -2.65 -3.34 -3.66
C ASP A 86 -1.56 -3.60 -2.63
N LEU A 87 -0.66 -4.54 -2.91
CA LEU A 87 0.53 -4.79 -2.12
C LEU A 87 1.74 -4.77 -3.03
N GLU A 88 2.59 -3.79 -2.81
CA GLU A 88 3.87 -3.66 -3.49
C GLU A 88 4.98 -4.21 -2.59
N GLU A 89 5.76 -5.16 -3.10
CA GLU A 89 7.02 -5.56 -2.50
C GLU A 89 8.13 -4.65 -3.04
N GLU A 90 8.81 -3.98 -2.12
CA GLU A 90 9.89 -3.07 -2.42
C GLU A 90 11.23 -3.63 -1.91
N HIS A 91 12.20 -3.71 -2.81
CA HIS A 91 13.56 -4.13 -2.51
C HIS A 91 14.50 -2.93 -2.35
N GLY A 92 15.16 -2.81 -1.19
CA GLY A 92 16.35 -1.97 -1.02
C GLY A 92 16.11 -0.55 -0.50
N ARG A 93 15.40 -0.40 0.63
CA ARG A 93 15.11 0.87 1.34
C ARG A 93 16.32 1.81 1.58
N PHE A 94 17.56 1.30 1.56
CA PHE A 94 18.79 2.08 1.81
C PHE A 94 19.57 2.49 0.55
N ARG A 95 19.02 2.29 -0.66
CA ARG A 95 19.60 2.89 -1.87
C ARG A 95 18.83 4.16 -2.21
N PHE A 96 19.54 5.24 -2.54
CA PHE A 96 18.93 6.48 -3.05
C PHE A 96 18.06 6.26 -4.31
N SER A 97 18.15 5.07 -4.94
CA SER A 97 17.25 4.58 -5.98
C SER A 97 15.91 4.00 -5.48
N HIS A 98 15.54 4.22 -4.20
CA HIS A 98 14.24 3.85 -3.61
C HIS A 98 13.03 4.29 -4.47
N TYR A 99 13.22 5.33 -5.27
CA TYR A 99 12.17 5.89 -6.14
C TYR A 99 12.08 5.23 -7.53
N THR A 100 13.07 4.39 -7.91
CA THR A 100 13.19 3.76 -9.23
C THR A 100 13.38 2.24 -9.18
N GLY A 101 13.31 1.63 -8.00
CA GLY A 101 13.39 0.18 -7.83
C GLY A 101 12.19 -0.55 -8.44
N LYS A 102 12.43 -1.76 -8.97
CA LYS A 102 11.37 -2.65 -9.45
C LYS A 102 10.39 -2.91 -8.30
N ARG A 103 9.13 -2.48 -8.46
CA ARG A 103 8.03 -2.81 -7.54
C ARG A 103 7.35 -4.07 -8.04
N GLU A 104 7.23 -5.06 -7.18
CA GLU A 104 6.50 -6.29 -7.51
C GLU A 104 5.15 -6.28 -6.82
N HIS A 105 4.06 -6.41 -7.59
CA HIS A 105 2.71 -6.49 -7.02
C HIS A 105 2.45 -7.93 -6.54
N ARG A 106 2.25 -8.10 -5.24
CA ARG A 106 2.14 -9.41 -4.59
C ARG A 106 0.73 -9.68 -4.09
N LYS A 107 -0.18 -9.85 -5.06
CA LYS A 107 -1.57 -10.26 -4.79
C LYS A 107 -1.62 -11.60 -4.03
N ASP A 108 -0.72 -12.52 -4.33
CA ASP A 108 -0.56 -13.81 -3.63
C ASP A 108 -0.38 -13.62 -2.12
N VAL A 109 0.38 -12.61 -1.71
CA VAL A 109 0.59 -12.30 -0.28
C VAL A 109 -0.68 -11.76 0.36
N LEU A 110 -1.44 -10.91 -0.33
CA LEU A 110 -2.74 -10.43 0.17
C LEU A 110 -3.74 -11.57 0.35
N GLU A 111 -3.80 -12.49 -0.62
CA GLU A 111 -4.66 -13.67 -0.55
C GLU A 111 -4.29 -14.58 0.62
N GLY A 112 -3.00 -14.84 0.84
CA GLY A 112 -2.53 -15.59 2.00
C GLY A 112 -2.86 -14.91 3.34
N LEU A 113 -2.70 -13.59 3.42
CA LEU A 113 -3.06 -12.81 4.62
C LEU A 113 -4.58 -12.85 4.88
N LEU A 114 -5.40 -12.73 3.84
CA LEU A 114 -6.83 -12.83 3.95
C LEU A 114 -7.26 -14.22 4.43
N GLN A 115 -6.70 -15.29 3.86
CA GLN A 115 -6.97 -16.67 4.29
C GLN A 115 -6.59 -16.92 5.75
N ALA A 116 -5.50 -16.32 6.23
CA ALA A 116 -5.06 -16.42 7.63
C ALA A 116 -5.87 -15.53 8.60
N SER A 117 -6.57 -14.52 8.09
CA SER A 117 -7.31 -13.54 8.91
C SER A 117 -8.63 -14.08 9.45
N VAL A 118 -9.10 -13.50 10.56
CA VAL A 118 -10.41 -13.86 11.11
C VAL A 118 -11.52 -13.46 10.14
N ILE A 119 -11.41 -12.26 9.55
CA ILE A 119 -12.43 -11.74 8.63
C ILE A 119 -12.48 -12.53 7.32
N GLY A 120 -11.38 -13.15 6.88
CA GLY A 120 -11.34 -13.94 5.65
C GLY A 120 -12.33 -15.10 5.68
N ARG A 121 -12.58 -15.69 6.86
CA ARG A 121 -13.57 -16.76 7.03
C ARG A 121 -15.01 -16.31 6.79
N THR A 122 -15.31 -15.04 7.00
CA THR A 122 -16.68 -14.50 6.93
C THR A 122 -16.91 -13.64 5.69
N TRP A 123 -15.89 -12.89 5.28
CA TRP A 123 -15.97 -11.84 4.26
C TRP A 123 -14.97 -12.03 3.12
N GLY A 124 -14.22 -13.14 3.09
CA GLY A 124 -13.18 -13.41 2.11
C GLY A 124 -13.64 -13.21 0.67
N ASP A 125 -14.78 -13.79 0.30
CA ASP A 125 -15.36 -13.71 -1.05
C ASP A 125 -15.71 -12.28 -1.49
N ARG A 126 -15.85 -11.35 -0.54
CA ARG A 126 -16.15 -9.93 -0.81
C ARG A 126 -14.90 -9.06 -0.76
N ILE A 127 -13.87 -9.45 -0.01
CA ILE A 127 -12.61 -8.72 0.13
C ILE A 127 -11.63 -9.11 -0.98
N GLN A 128 -11.51 -10.39 -1.32
CA GLN A 128 -10.57 -10.88 -2.33
C GLN A 128 -10.75 -10.21 -3.71
N PRO A 129 -11.98 -9.92 -4.20
CA PRO A 129 -12.16 -9.20 -5.45
C PRO A 129 -11.59 -7.78 -5.45
N LEU A 130 -11.34 -7.20 -4.28
CA LEU A 130 -10.74 -5.88 -4.13
C LEU A 130 -9.21 -5.92 -4.37
N PHE A 131 -8.60 -7.10 -4.39
CA PHE A 131 -7.15 -7.24 -4.60
C PHE A 131 -6.78 -7.05 -6.06
N GLY A 132 -6.05 -5.98 -6.33
CA GLY A 132 -5.67 -5.56 -7.67
C GLY A 132 -4.37 -4.78 -7.71
N GLU A 133 -3.87 -4.58 -8.92
CA GLU A 133 -2.67 -3.80 -9.20
C GLU A 133 -3.07 -2.38 -9.60
N LYS A 134 -2.47 -1.37 -8.95
CA LYS A 134 -2.53 0.00 -9.44
C LYS A 134 -1.30 0.30 -10.27
N ARG A 135 -1.51 0.36 -11.59
CA ARG A 135 -0.47 0.83 -12.51
C ARG A 135 -0.37 2.35 -12.44
N TYR A 136 0.74 2.81 -11.88
CA TYR A 136 1.17 4.19 -12.03
C TYR A 136 2.05 4.25 -13.26
N ASN A 137 1.72 5.09 -14.24
CA ASN A 137 2.60 5.30 -15.38
C ASN A 137 4.00 5.70 -14.87
N GLU A 138 4.92 4.75 -14.94
CA GLU A 138 6.35 4.88 -14.68
C GLU A 138 7.06 5.67 -15.79
N SER A 139 6.30 6.26 -16.73
CA SER A 139 6.84 7.17 -17.73
C SER A 139 7.32 8.45 -17.06
N LEU A 140 8.59 8.42 -16.64
CA LEU A 140 9.58 9.48 -16.69
C LEU A 140 10.88 8.86 -17.21
#